data_AF-A0A6N2HSU9-F1
#
_entry.id   AF-A0A6N2HSU9-F1
#
_cell.length_a   1.000
_cell.length_b   1.000
_cell.length_c   1.000
_cell.angle_alpha   90.00
_cell.angle_beta   90.00
_cell.angle_gamma   90.00
#
_symmetry.space_group_name_H-M   'P 1'
#
loop_
_entity.id
_entity.type
_entity.pdbx_description
1 polymer ?
#
loop_
_entity_poly.entity_id
_entity_poly.type
_entity_poly.pdbx_seq_one_letter_code
_entity_poly.pdbx_strand_id
1 'polypeptide(L)' 'MSTAAESVLRVEKGLADPEELAAITAVLLARAAAQPAAAPAHRGRSTAGWRRLERTPGFRAPHSWQG' A
#
# COMPACT_ATOMS: atom_id res chain seq x y z
N MET A 1 21.81 -3.16 25.96
CA MET A 1 20.49 -3.45 25.38
C MET A 1 19.82 -2.13 25.04
N SER A 2 19.77 -1.76 23.76
CA SER A 2 19.18 -0.49 23.32
C SER A 2 17.79 -0.76 22.77
N THR A 3 16.76 -0.33 23.49
CA THR A 3 15.38 -0.26 23.00
C THR A 3 15.15 1.13 22.40
N ALA A 4 15.87 1.44 21.33
CA ALA A 4 15.42 2.46 20.40
C ALA A 4 14.46 1.72 19.46
N ALA A 5 13.15 1.85 19.72
CA ALA A 5 12.03 1.46 18.86
C ALA A 5 12.34 0.31 17.88
N GLU A 6 11.85 -0.91 18.17
CA GLU A 6 11.69 -1.89 17.11
C GLU A 6 11.11 -1.18 15.88
N SER A 7 11.86 -1.22 14.77
CA SER A 7 11.44 -0.55 13.55
C SER A 7 10.06 -1.05 13.20
N VAL A 8 9.07 -0.15 13.21
CA VAL A 8 7.66 -0.48 12.89
C VAL A 8 7.54 -1.03 11.46
N LEU A 9 8.58 -0.81 10.64
CA LEU A 9 8.73 -1.31 9.29
C LEU A 9 9.87 -2.34 9.23
N ARG A 10 9.59 -3.48 8.61
CA ARG A 10 10.59 -4.50 8.29
C ARG A 10 11.02 -4.39 6.83
N VAL A 11 12.33 -4.38 6.58
CA VAL A 11 12.90 -4.41 5.23
C VAL A 11 13.15 -5.86 4.83
N GLU A 12 12.46 -6.35 3.81
CA GLU A 12 12.61 -7.74 3.33
C GLU A 12 13.78 -7.90 2.34
N LYS A 13 14.13 -6.84 1.61
CA LYS A 13 15.21 -6.88 0.62
C LYS A 13 15.86 -5.51 0.49
N GLY A 14 17.20 -5.50 0.39
CA GLY A 14 17.99 -4.28 0.31
C GLY A 14 18.25 -3.67 1.69
N LEU A 15 18.83 -2.47 1.69
CA LEU A 15 19.00 -1.62 2.86
C LEU A 15 18.21 -0.35 2.60
N ALA A 16 17.53 0.15 3.63
CA ALA A 16 16.85 1.42 3.59
C ALA A 16 17.56 2.35 4.56
N ASP A 17 17.86 3.56 4.10
CA ASP A 17 18.44 4.57 4.95
C ASP A 17 17.38 5.09 5.95
N PRO A 18 17.81 5.63 7.11
CA PRO A 18 16.89 6.15 8.12
C PRO A 18 15.88 7.17 7.55
N GLU A 19 16.30 8.01 6.62
CA GLU A 19 15.49 9.02 5.94
C GLU A 19 14.37 8.38 5.10
N GLU A 20 14.65 7.26 4.44
CA GLU A 20 13.66 6.54 3.63
C GLU A 20 12.58 5.89 4.52
N LEU A 21 12.99 5.27 5.64
CA LEU A 21 12.06 4.71 6.61
C LEU A 21 11.20 5.80 7.26
N ALA A 22 11.79 6.96 7.57
CA ALA A 22 11.07 8.11 8.09
C ALA A 22 10.04 8.64 7.09
N ALA A 23 10.41 8.74 5.81
CA ALA A 23 9.50 9.18 4.74
C ALA A 23 8.31 8.23 4.59
N ILE A 24 8.54 6.92 4.55
CA ILE A 24 7.47 5.92 4.48
C ILE A 24 6.54 6.02 5.70
N THR A 25 7.12 6.12 6.90
CA THR A 25 6.35 6.27 8.15
C THR A 25 5.50 7.55 8.12
N ALA A 26 6.06 8.68 7.69
CA ALA A 26 5.35 9.95 7.58
C ALA A 26 4.16 9.85 6.61
N VAL A 27 4.35 9.21 5.45
CA VAL A 27 3.27 8.99 4.49
C VAL A 27 2.16 8.12 5.09
N LEU A 28 2.50 7.02 5.77
CA LEU A 28 1.52 6.15 6.42
C LEU A 28 0.70 6.90 7.48
N LEU A 29 1.37 7.70 8.32
CA LEU A 29 0.71 8.52 9.32
C LEU A 29 -0.20 9.58 8.69
N ALA A 30 0.27 10.26 7.65
CA ALA A 30 -0.52 11.25 6.92
C ALA A 30 -1.78 10.61 6.30
N ARG A 31 -1.65 9.40 5.73
CA ARG A 31 -2.78 8.65 5.17
C ARG A 31 -3.78 8.21 6.24
N ALA A 32 -3.30 7.74 7.39
CA ALA A 32 -4.15 7.38 8.51
C ALA A 32 -4.92 8.59 9.06
N ALA A 33 -4.25 9.75 9.16
CA ALA A 33 -4.88 11.00 9.58
C ALA A 33 -5.87 11.56 8.55
N ALA A 34 -5.62 11.34 7.25
CA ALA A 34 -6.48 11.77 6.16
C ALA A 34 -7.66 10.81 5.89
N GLN A 35 -7.92 9.84 6.77
CA GLN A 35 -9.01 8.88 6.57
C GLN A 35 -10.35 9.64 6.55
N PRO A 36 -11.10 9.60 5.44
CA PRO A 36 -12.38 10.28 5.36
C PRO A 36 -13.33 9.69 6.41
N ALA A 37 -14.19 10.54 6.99
CA ALA A 37 -15.27 10.11 7.86
C ALA A 37 -16.00 8.93 7.21
N ALA A 38 -16.27 7.87 7.98
CA ALA A 38 -16.74 6.58 7.48
C ALA A 38 -17.80 6.78 6.39
N ALA A 39 -17.41 6.55 5.13
CA ALA A 39 -18.34 6.55 4.03
C ALA A 39 -19.44 5.51 4.36
N PRO A 40 -20.71 5.76 4.02
CA PRO A 40 -21.78 4.80 4.25
C PRO A 40 -21.30 3.45 3.72
N ALA A 41 -21.39 2.42 4.57
CA ALA A 41 -20.81 1.11 4.29
C ALA A 41 -21.26 0.62 2.92
N HIS A 42 -20.45 0.90 1.90
CA HIS A 42 -20.56 0.23 0.63
C HIS A 42 -20.29 -1.21 0.99
N ARG A 43 -21.29 -2.09 0.82
CA ARG A 43 -21.13 -3.52 1.07
C ARG A 43 -19.96 -3.97 0.21
N GLY A 44 -18.78 -4.01 0.83
CA GLY A 44 -17.56 -4.40 0.19
C GLY A 44 -17.82 -5.79 -0.35
N ARG A 45 -17.53 -5.99 -1.63
CA ARG A 45 -17.56 -7.33 -2.21
C ARG A 45 -16.70 -8.21 -1.30
N SER A 46 -17.28 -9.24 -0.69
CA SER A 46 -16.56 -10.13 0.25
C SER A 46 -15.36 -10.80 -0.42
N THR A 47 -15.39 -10.83 -1.76
CA THR A 47 -14.32 -11.31 -2.60
C THR A 47 -13.55 -10.14 -3.18
N ALA A 48 -12.21 -10.19 -3.09
CA ALA A 48 -11.36 -9.33 -3.89
C ALA A 48 -11.82 -9.41 -5.35
N GLY A 49 -11.95 -8.26 -6.03
CA GLY A 49 -12.38 -8.18 -7.42
C GLY A 49 -11.29 -8.68 -8.36
N TRP A 50 -10.89 -9.94 -8.23
CA TRP A 50 -9.96 -10.61 -9.12
C TRP A 50 -10.42 -10.35 -10.54
N ARG A 51 -9.49 -9.86 -11.34
CA ARG A 51 -9.80 -9.44 -12.69
C ARG A 51 -10.12 -10.68 -13.50
N ARG A 52 -11.30 -10.63 -14.11
CA ARG A 52 -11.68 -11.52 -15.19
C ARG A 52 -10.81 -11.18 -16.39
N LEU A 53 -9.70 -11.89 -16.51
CA LEU A 53 -8.75 -11.74 -17.61
C LEU A 53 -9.44 -11.97 -18.96
N GLU A 54 -10.50 -12.78 -19.00
CA GLU A 54 -11.35 -12.99 -20.18
C GLU A 54 -12.11 -11.73 -20.65
N ARG A 55 -12.24 -10.70 -19.80
CA ARG A 55 -12.87 -9.41 -20.13
C ARG A 55 -11.87 -8.25 -20.27
N THR A 56 -10.58 -8.54 -20.13
CA THR A 56 -9.51 -7.55 -20.25
C THR A 56 -8.84 -7.75 -21.60
N PRO A 57 -8.49 -6.67 -22.35
CA PRO A 57 -7.69 -6.81 -23.57
C PRO A 57 -6.45 -7.65 -23.29
N GLY A 58 -6.24 -8.72 -24.06
CA GLY A 58 -5.18 -9.72 -23.82
C GLY A 58 -3.76 -9.15 -23.92
N PHE A 59 -3.62 -7.93 -24.43
CA PHE A 59 -2.36 -7.20 -24.49
C PHE A 59 -2.48 -5.89 -23.71
N ARG A 60 -1.54 -5.68 -22.78
CA ARG A 60 -1.28 -4.41 -22.13
C ARG A 60 0.15 -4.01 -22.44
N ALA A 61 0.35 -2.73 -22.69
CA ALA A 61 1.70 -2.22 -22.95
C ALA A 61 2.58 -2.47 -21.70
N PRO A 62 3.84 -2.93 -21.86
CA PRO A 62 4.72 -3.28 -20.74
C PRO A 62 4.93 -2.16 -19.71
N HIS A 63 4.70 -0.91 -20.10
CA HIS A 63 4.86 0.29 -19.25
C HIS A 63 3.54 0.76 -18.60
N SER A 64 2.42 0.04 -18.74
CA SER A 64 1.17 0.44 -18.09
C SER A 64 1.18 0.01 -16.62
N TRP A 65 1.22 0.98 -15.72
CA TRP A 65 1.09 0.78 -14.26
C TRP A 65 -0.37 0.82 -13.79
N GLN A 66 -1.28 1.25 -14.66
CA GLN A 66 -2.71 1.28 -14.39
C GLN A 66 -3.32 -0.07 -14.76
N GLY A 67 -3.81 -0.76 -13.73
CA GLY A 67 -4.78 -1.81 -13.91
C GLY A 67 -6.13 -1.20 -14.27
#